data_AF-A0A3N5PR51-F1
#
_entry.id   AF-A0A3N5PR51-F1
#
_cell.length_a   1.000
_cell.length_b   1.000
_cell.length_c   1.000
_cell.angle_alpha   90.00
_cell.angle_beta   90.00
_cell.angle_gamma   90.00
#
_symmetry.space_group_name_H-M   'P 1'
#
loop_
_entity.id
_entity.type
_entity.pdbx_description
1 polymer ?
#
loop_
_entity_poly.entity_id
_entity_poly.type
_entity_poly.pdbx_seq_one_letter_code
_entity_poly.pdbx_strand_id
1 'polypeptide(L)'
;SPEEIGDGTKKTRPEQYADIFASSLLLPEAHLRDALKEIATDNKFRFVDIIELAKDFGVSSAAILWRLVNLKMITRPLAAKALDNPNFRDLDRNMRQMLHEKDGPSRFPSRFISLACRCLMEGKISRGVFAEYLEIDRSEIDDYLAAVGFGEASYAKIAAA
;
A
#
# COMPACT_ATOMS: atom_id res chain seq x y z
N SER A 1 26.67 15.46 21.59
CA SER A 1 26.40 16.31 22.77
C SER A 1 25.11 15.83 23.43
N PRO A 2 24.93 15.93 24.77
CA PRO A 2 23.64 15.64 25.43
C PRO A 2 22.45 16.37 24.81
N GLU A 3 22.68 17.49 24.13
CA GLU A 3 21.67 18.27 23.39
C GLU A 3 21.15 17.59 22.10
N GLU A 4 21.84 16.56 21.61
CA GLU A 4 21.43 15.78 20.43
C GLU A 4 20.47 14.63 20.78
N ILE A 5 20.33 14.30 22.06
CA ILE A 5 19.44 13.25 22.56
C ILE A 5 18.15 13.92 23.02
N GLY A 6 17.06 13.67 22.30
CA GLY A 6 15.75 14.21 22.64
C GLY A 6 15.17 13.62 23.92
N ASP A 7 14.28 14.36 24.56
CA ASP A 7 13.48 13.90 25.71
C ASP A 7 12.22 13.11 25.30
N GLY A 8 12.06 12.87 24.00
CA GLY A 8 10.90 12.19 23.40
C GLY A 8 9.67 13.08 23.19
N THR A 9 9.66 14.34 23.63
CA THR A 9 8.51 15.25 23.45
C THR A 9 8.50 15.92 22.07
N LYS A 10 9.68 16.23 21.53
CA LYS A 10 9.88 16.82 20.21
C LYS A 10 11.10 16.21 19.55
N LYS A 11 11.00 15.97 18.23
CA LYS A 11 12.15 15.49 17.46
C LYS A 11 13.24 16.55 17.39
N THR A 12 14.44 16.19 17.83
CA THR A 12 15.67 16.96 17.67
C THR A 12 16.07 17.07 16.19
N ARG A 13 17.02 17.96 15.87
CA ARG A 13 17.54 18.05 14.49
C ARG A 13 18.18 16.74 14.02
N PRO A 14 19.04 16.07 14.80
CA PRO A 14 19.58 14.76 14.42
C PRO A 14 18.50 13.71 14.14
N GLU A 15 17.44 13.63 14.96
CA GLU A 15 16.32 12.71 14.72
C GLU A 15 15.57 13.03 13.42
N GLN A 16 15.35 14.32 13.14
CA GLN A 16 14.75 14.74 11.87
C GLN A 16 15.64 14.39 10.66
N TYR A 17 16.95 14.55 10.77
CA TYR A 17 17.89 14.13 9.73
C TYR A 17 17.93 12.62 9.57
N ALA A 18 17.87 11.86 10.66
CA ALA A 18 17.77 10.41 10.64
C ALA A 18 16.49 9.94 9.94
N ASP A 19 15.34 10.57 10.21
CA ASP A 19 14.08 10.29 9.52
C ASP A 19 14.19 10.56 8.01
N ILE A 20 14.77 11.70 7.62
CA ILE A 20 14.95 12.07 6.21
C ILE A 20 15.89 11.08 5.51
N PHE A 21 16.99 10.71 6.18
CA PHE A 21 17.94 9.74 5.68
C PHE A 21 17.27 8.37 5.49
N ALA A 22 16.63 7.83 6.52
CA ALA A 22 15.93 6.55 6.47
C ALA A 22 14.84 6.54 5.39
N SER A 23 14.05 7.61 5.30
CA SER A 23 13.04 7.78 4.26
C SER A 23 13.63 7.77 2.85
N SER A 24 14.79 8.38 2.65
CA SER A 24 15.43 8.44 1.32
C SER A 24 16.18 7.16 0.96
N LEU A 25 16.68 6.44 1.96
CA LEU A 25 17.34 5.13 1.79
C LEU A 25 16.32 4.03 1.50
N LEU A 26 15.24 3.95 2.30
CA LEU A 26 14.21 2.91 2.18
C LEU A 26 13.24 3.17 1.03
N LEU A 27 13.00 4.43 0.68
CA LEU A 27 12.09 4.84 -0.40
C LEU A 27 12.81 5.76 -1.42
N PRO A 28 13.74 5.21 -2.23
CA PRO A 28 14.44 5.97 -3.26
C PRO A 28 13.45 6.57 -4.26
N GLU A 29 13.65 7.85 -4.63
CA GLU A 29 12.69 8.57 -5.46
C GLU A 29 12.42 7.89 -6.80
N ALA A 30 13.46 7.48 -7.53
CA ALA A 30 13.30 6.85 -8.84
C ALA A 30 12.45 5.57 -8.77
N HIS A 31 12.78 4.67 -7.84
CA HIS A 31 12.07 3.40 -7.65
C HIS A 31 10.63 3.60 -7.21
N LEU A 32 10.39 4.53 -6.27
CA LEU A 32 9.03 4.83 -5.83
C LEU A 32 8.19 5.45 -6.97
N ARG A 33 8.77 6.35 -7.78
CA ARG A 33 8.08 6.94 -8.94
C ARG A 33 7.72 5.90 -9.98
N ASP A 34 8.62 4.96 -10.27
CA ASP A 34 8.35 3.91 -11.26
C ASP A 34 7.27 2.94 -10.78
N ALA A 35 7.35 2.51 -9.51
CA ALA A 35 6.30 1.69 -8.91
C ALA A 35 4.92 2.41 -8.90
N LEU A 36 4.90 3.72 -8.66
CA LEU A 36 3.68 4.52 -8.74
C LEU A 36 3.11 4.59 -10.16
N LYS A 37 3.95 4.68 -11.20
CA LYS A 37 3.49 4.68 -12.59
C LYS A 37 2.83 3.36 -12.99
N GLU A 38 3.34 2.24 -12.48
CA GLU A 38 2.77 0.91 -12.77
C GLU A 38 1.37 0.73 -12.18
N ILE A 39 1.09 1.35 -11.04
CA ILE A 39 -0.17 1.17 -10.30
C ILE A 39 -1.17 2.32 -10.47
N ALA A 40 -0.70 3.51 -10.86
CA ALA A 40 -1.57 4.66 -11.07
C ALA A 40 -2.50 4.42 -12.26
N THR A 41 -3.80 4.55 -12.01
CA THR A 41 -4.82 4.59 -13.07
C THR A 41 -5.42 6.00 -13.07
N ASP A 42 -5.42 6.67 -14.23
CA ASP A 42 -5.89 8.06 -14.36
C ASP A 42 -5.23 9.04 -13.38
N ASN A 43 -3.94 8.85 -13.09
CA ASN A 43 -3.16 9.66 -12.15
C ASN A 43 -3.69 9.64 -10.70
N LYS A 44 -4.46 8.60 -10.33
CA LYS A 44 -5.01 8.40 -8.98
C LYS A 44 -4.47 7.09 -8.39
N PHE A 45 -4.31 7.10 -7.06
CA PHE A 45 -3.92 5.92 -6.28
C PHE A 45 -5.04 5.58 -5.29
N ARG A 46 -5.39 4.31 -5.17
CA ARG A 46 -6.35 3.80 -4.16
C ARG A 46 -5.60 3.48 -2.87
N PHE A 47 -6.34 3.31 -1.78
CA PHE A 47 -5.77 2.89 -0.50
C PHE A 47 -5.02 1.56 -0.58
N VAL A 48 -5.57 0.58 -1.29
CA VAL A 48 -4.92 -0.71 -1.56
C VAL A 48 -3.55 -0.54 -2.24
N ASP A 49 -3.42 0.42 -3.17
CA ASP A 49 -2.17 0.66 -3.90
C ASP A 49 -1.06 1.18 -2.95
N ILE A 50 -1.42 2.05 -2.00
CA ILE A 50 -0.48 2.55 -0.97
C ILE A 50 -0.05 1.43 -0.02
N ILE A 51 -0.99 0.57 0.39
CA ILE A 51 -0.72 -0.53 1.31
C ILE A 51 0.18 -1.57 0.63
N GLU A 52 -0.09 -1.92 -0.62
CA GLU A 52 0.75 -2.81 -1.42
C GLU A 52 2.16 -2.26 -1.63
N LEU A 53 2.29 -0.98 -2.00
CA LEU A 53 3.60 -0.33 -2.10
C LEU A 53 4.35 -0.42 -0.77
N ALA A 54 3.66 -0.16 0.34
CA ALA A 54 4.29 -0.24 1.65
C ALA A 54 4.77 -1.66 1.97
N LYS A 55 4.03 -2.70 1.53
CA LYS A 55 4.44 -4.11 1.64
C LYS A 55 5.66 -4.41 0.78
N ASP A 56 5.66 -3.98 -0.48
CA ASP A 56 6.75 -4.20 -1.43
C ASP A 56 8.06 -3.53 -0.98
N PHE A 57 7.97 -2.32 -0.42
CA PHE A 57 9.13 -1.59 0.13
C PHE A 57 9.47 -1.98 1.58
N GLY A 58 8.68 -2.83 2.24
CA GLY A 58 8.92 -3.25 3.62
C GLY A 58 8.78 -2.13 4.66
N VAL A 59 7.90 -1.15 4.43
CA VAL A 59 7.70 0.01 5.31
C VAL A 59 6.24 0.13 5.78
N SER A 60 5.96 1.12 6.63
CA SER A 60 4.58 1.47 6.99
C SER A 60 3.89 2.26 5.88
N SER A 61 2.56 2.14 5.80
CA SER A 61 1.75 2.88 4.83
C SER A 61 1.85 4.40 5.08
N ALA A 62 2.06 4.80 6.34
CA ALA A 62 2.40 6.17 6.71
C ALA A 62 3.74 6.66 6.12
N ALA A 63 4.77 5.81 6.08
CA ALA A 63 6.06 6.17 5.50
C ALA A 63 5.94 6.48 4.00
N ILE A 64 5.14 5.69 3.26
CA ILE A 64 4.82 5.97 1.84
C ILE A 64 4.14 7.33 1.72
N LEU A 65 3.06 7.58 2.46
CA LEU A 65 2.31 8.84 2.37
C LEU A 65 3.18 10.06 2.68
N TRP A 66 3.99 10.01 3.75
CA TRP A 66 4.89 11.11 4.06
C TRP A 66 6.04 11.27 3.05
N ARG A 67 6.49 10.18 2.44
CA ARG A 67 7.46 10.26 1.32
C ARG A 67 6.86 10.97 0.12
N LEU A 68 5.61 10.67 -0.24
CA LEU A 68 4.90 11.35 -1.33
C LEU A 68 4.73 12.85 -1.06
N VAL A 69 4.49 13.23 0.20
CA VAL A 69 4.49 14.64 0.62
C VAL A 69 5.86 15.28 0.38
N ASN A 70 6.95 14.62 0.81
CA ASN A 70 8.31 15.13 0.64
C ASN A 70 8.69 15.30 -0.84
N LEU A 71 8.20 14.41 -1.70
CA LEU A 71 8.36 14.47 -3.16
C LEU A 71 7.36 15.42 -3.85
N LYS A 72 6.54 16.14 -3.08
CA LYS A 72 5.52 17.09 -3.56
C LYS A 72 4.48 16.46 -4.50
N MET A 73 4.23 15.16 -4.36
CA MET A 73 3.23 14.43 -5.14
C MET A 73 1.84 14.50 -4.50
N ILE A 74 1.75 14.68 -3.18
CA ILE A 74 0.51 14.93 -2.45
C ILE A 74 0.72 16.02 -1.39
N THR A 75 -0.37 16.56 -0.87
CA THR A 75 -0.33 17.58 0.18
C THR A 75 -0.31 16.96 1.58
N ARG A 76 0.27 17.67 2.57
CA ARG A 76 0.26 17.26 3.99
C ARG A 76 -1.16 17.01 4.52
N PRO A 77 -2.16 17.89 4.27
CA PRO A 77 -3.53 17.65 4.74
C PRO A 77 -4.15 16.39 4.14
N LEU A 78 -3.84 16.06 2.89
CA LEU A 78 -4.33 14.84 2.26
C LEU A 78 -3.74 13.59 2.91
N ALA A 79 -2.42 13.58 3.16
CA ALA A 79 -1.75 12.48 3.86
C ALA A 79 -2.31 12.29 5.29
N ALA A 80 -2.50 13.38 6.04
CA ALA A 80 -3.08 13.33 7.38
C ALA A 80 -4.53 12.77 7.33
N LYS A 81 -5.36 13.29 6.43
CA LYS A 81 -6.74 12.82 6.24
C LYS A 81 -6.81 11.33 5.88
N ALA A 82 -5.87 10.83 5.07
CA ALA A 82 -5.79 9.40 4.76
C ALA A 82 -5.45 8.56 5.99
N LEU A 83 -4.49 9.01 6.81
CA LEU A 83 -4.07 8.31 8.03
C LEU A 83 -5.12 8.32 9.15
N ASP A 84 -5.96 9.37 9.18
CA ASP A 84 -7.07 9.49 10.12
C ASP A 84 -8.33 8.74 9.65
N ASN A 85 -8.34 8.23 8.42
CA ASN A 85 -9.48 7.49 7.89
C ASN A 85 -9.56 6.08 8.51
N PRO A 86 -10.64 5.72 9.23
CA PRO A 86 -10.77 4.40 9.86
C PRO A 86 -10.75 3.27 8.84
N ASN A 87 -11.40 3.44 7.68
CA ASN A 87 -11.42 2.43 6.62
C ASN A 87 -10.01 2.14 6.08
N PHE A 88 -9.14 3.16 5.99
CA PHE A 88 -7.76 2.95 5.59
C PHE A 88 -6.98 2.13 6.62
N ARG A 89 -7.16 2.46 7.91
CA ARG A 89 -6.47 1.79 9.01
C ARG A 89 -6.90 0.33 9.14
N ASP A 90 -8.19 0.06 8.97
CA ASP A 90 -8.75 -1.29 9.03
C ASP A 90 -8.29 -2.12 7.81
N LEU A 91 -8.29 -1.52 6.61
CA LEU A 91 -7.75 -2.17 5.41
C LEU A 91 -6.25 -2.49 5.54
N ASP A 92 -5.44 -1.53 6.00
CA ASP A 92 -3.99 -1.72 6.21
C ASP A 92 -3.71 -2.82 7.23
N ARG A 93 -4.48 -2.86 8.33
CA ARG A 93 -4.38 -3.93 9.33
C ARG A 93 -4.70 -5.30 8.74
N ASN A 94 -5.84 -5.44 8.07
CA ASN A 94 -6.29 -6.71 7.51
C ASN A 94 -5.31 -7.23 6.44
N MET A 95 -4.88 -6.37 5.51
CA MET A 95 -3.96 -6.75 4.45
C MET A 95 -2.54 -7.11 4.91
N ARG A 96 -2.12 -6.62 6.09
CA ARG A 96 -0.84 -6.96 6.73
C ARG A 96 -0.97 -8.17 7.65
N GLN A 97 -2.11 -8.40 8.28
CA GLN A 97 -2.35 -9.62 9.08
C GLN A 97 -2.27 -10.88 8.21
N MET A 98 -2.78 -10.84 6.97
CA MET A 98 -2.62 -11.94 6.01
C MET A 98 -1.16 -12.24 5.62
N LEU A 99 -0.19 -11.36 5.90
CA LEU A 99 1.24 -11.68 5.72
C LEU A 99 1.80 -12.52 6.87
N HIS A 100 1.12 -12.51 8.02
CA HIS A 100 1.55 -13.16 9.26
C HIS A 100 0.66 -14.34 9.65
N GLU A 101 -0.49 -14.52 8.99
CA GLU A 101 -1.34 -15.69 9.20
C GLU A 101 -0.65 -16.97 8.72
N LYS A 102 -0.77 -18.00 9.57
CA LYS A 102 0.06 -19.21 9.67
C LYS A 102 -0.29 -20.30 8.66
N ASP A 103 -0.99 -19.98 7.59
CA ASP A 103 -1.16 -20.96 6.52
C ASP A 103 0.14 -21.03 5.73
N GLY A 104 0.54 -22.25 5.35
CA GLY A 104 1.81 -22.50 4.66
C GLY A 104 2.01 -21.61 3.43
N PRO A 105 3.18 -21.65 2.79
CA PRO A 105 3.46 -20.79 1.64
C PRO A 105 2.29 -20.82 0.67
N SER A 106 1.64 -19.65 0.50
CA SER A 106 0.57 -19.49 -0.47
C SER A 106 1.03 -20.09 -1.79
N ARG A 107 0.13 -20.83 -2.45
CA ARG A 107 0.42 -21.47 -3.73
C ARG A 107 1.04 -20.50 -4.73
N PHE A 108 0.64 -19.23 -4.65
CA PHE A 108 1.17 -18.14 -5.46
C PHE A 108 1.80 -17.04 -4.61
N PRO A 109 2.84 -16.36 -5.12
CA PRO A 109 3.41 -15.18 -4.48
C PRO A 109 2.34 -14.10 -4.24
N SER A 110 2.42 -13.39 -3.10
CA SER A 110 1.44 -12.35 -2.75
C SER A 110 1.29 -11.27 -3.83
N ARG A 111 2.40 -10.89 -4.49
CA ARG A 111 2.39 -9.92 -5.60
C ARG A 111 1.59 -10.43 -6.81
N PHE A 112 1.66 -11.72 -7.12
CA PHE A 112 0.89 -12.31 -8.21
C PHE A 112 -0.61 -12.26 -7.92
N ILE A 113 -1.00 -12.62 -6.69
CA ILE A 113 -2.40 -12.56 -6.24
C ILE A 113 -2.93 -11.12 -6.31
N SER A 114 -2.20 -10.16 -5.74
CA SER A 114 -2.54 -8.73 -5.84
C SER A 114 -2.76 -8.27 -7.27
N LEU A 115 -1.84 -8.65 -8.18
CA LEU A 115 -1.92 -8.24 -9.57
C LEU A 115 -3.14 -8.85 -10.28
N ALA A 116 -3.42 -10.14 -10.05
CA ALA A 116 -4.58 -10.82 -10.60
C ALA A 116 -5.88 -10.15 -10.12
N CYS A 117 -6.00 -9.89 -8.81
CA CYS A 117 -7.14 -9.20 -8.23
C CYS A 117 -7.31 -7.79 -8.82
N ARG A 118 -6.22 -7.03 -8.92
CA ARG A 118 -6.23 -5.69 -9.53
C ARG A 118 -6.71 -5.72 -10.98
N CYS A 119 -6.16 -6.62 -11.79
CA CYS A 119 -6.53 -6.77 -13.18
C CYS A 119 -8.01 -7.17 -13.35
N LEU A 120 -8.54 -8.02 -12.47
CA LEU A 120 -9.96 -8.38 -12.49
C LEU A 120 -10.84 -7.17 -12.14
N MET A 121 -10.52 -6.47 -11.05
CA MET A 121 -11.28 -5.30 -10.58
C MET A 121 -11.24 -4.12 -11.57
N GLU A 122 -10.16 -4.01 -12.35
CA GLU A 122 -10.01 -3.00 -13.42
C GLU A 122 -10.61 -3.46 -14.75
N GLY A 123 -11.18 -4.66 -14.83
CA GLY A 123 -11.73 -5.21 -16.07
C GLY A 123 -10.69 -5.53 -17.14
N LYS A 124 -9.40 -5.59 -16.78
CA LYS A 124 -8.28 -5.93 -17.68
C LYS A 124 -8.24 -7.42 -18.01
N ILE A 125 -8.76 -8.27 -17.13
CA ILE A 125 -8.96 -9.70 -17.35
C ILE A 125 -10.40 -10.08 -17.02
N SER A 126 -10.90 -11.14 -17.66
CA SER A 126 -12.23 -11.68 -17.36
C SER A 126 -12.22 -12.52 -16.07
N ARG A 127 -13.40 -12.74 -15.49
CA ARG A 127 -13.58 -13.71 -14.38
C ARG A 127 -13.04 -15.10 -14.72
N GLY A 128 -13.17 -15.53 -15.99
CA GLY A 128 -12.64 -16.81 -16.45
C GLY A 128 -11.12 -16.87 -16.43
N VAL A 129 -10.45 -15.82 -16.91
CA VAL A 129 -8.97 -15.72 -16.89
C VAL A 129 -8.45 -15.63 -15.46
N PHE A 130 -9.14 -14.89 -14.58
CA PHE A 130 -8.78 -14.82 -13.17
C PHE A 130 -8.86 -16.19 -12.48
N ALA A 131 -9.96 -16.94 -12.71
CA ALA A 131 -10.13 -18.29 -12.20
C ALA A 131 -9.03 -19.24 -12.71
N GLU A 132 -8.65 -19.12 -13.99
CA GLU A 132 -7.54 -19.87 -14.57
C GLU A 132 -6.19 -19.53 -13.90
N TYR A 133 -5.88 -18.25 -13.71
CA TYR A 133 -4.61 -17.81 -13.10
C TYR A 133 -4.44 -18.24 -11.65
N LEU A 134 -5.52 -18.19 -10.87
CA LEU A 134 -5.49 -18.58 -9.46
C LEU A 134 -5.88 -20.04 -9.23
N GLU A 135 -6.19 -20.77 -10.31
CA GLU A 135 -6.61 -22.17 -10.28
C GLU A 135 -7.75 -22.44 -9.30
N ILE A 136 -8.79 -21.61 -9.37
CA ILE A 136 -10.02 -21.71 -8.57
C ILE A 136 -11.24 -21.87 -9.50
N ASP A 137 -12.38 -22.29 -8.96
CA ASP A 137 -13.62 -22.28 -9.71
C ASP A 137 -14.18 -20.86 -9.85
N ARG A 138 -14.94 -20.60 -10.94
CA ARG A 138 -15.56 -19.30 -11.18
C ARG A 138 -16.55 -18.89 -10.09
N SER A 139 -17.15 -19.85 -9.40
CA SER A 139 -18.07 -19.62 -8.28
C SER A 139 -17.35 -19.16 -7.00
N GLU A 140 -16.05 -19.44 -6.86
CA GLU A 140 -15.25 -19.11 -5.68
C GLU A 140 -14.63 -17.69 -5.75
N ILE A 141 -14.76 -17.00 -6.87
CA ILE A 141 -14.07 -15.72 -7.12
C ILE A 141 -14.43 -14.67 -6.07
N ASP A 142 -15.72 -14.52 -5.74
CA ASP A 142 -16.16 -13.43 -4.86
C ASP A 142 -15.72 -13.69 -3.41
N ASP A 143 -15.78 -14.96 -2.97
CA ASP A 143 -15.25 -15.40 -1.67
C ASP A 143 -13.73 -15.22 -1.61
N TYR A 144 -13.02 -15.55 -2.69
CA TYR A 144 -11.57 -15.36 -2.79
C TYR A 144 -11.20 -13.87 -2.66
N LEU A 145 -11.87 -13.00 -3.42
CA LEU A 145 -11.63 -11.55 -3.37
C LEU A 145 -11.92 -10.99 -1.97
N ALA A 146 -12.98 -11.44 -1.31
CA ALA A 146 -13.29 -11.05 0.06
C ALA A 146 -12.20 -11.50 1.04
N ALA A 147 -11.76 -12.75 0.93
CA ALA A 147 -10.71 -13.31 1.79
C ALA A 147 -9.39 -12.55 1.65
N VAL A 148 -8.99 -12.18 0.43
CA VAL A 148 -7.75 -11.41 0.19
C VAL A 148 -7.90 -9.89 0.37
N GLY A 149 -9.06 -9.41 0.84
CA GLY A 149 -9.28 -7.99 1.16
C GLY A 149 -9.60 -7.09 -0.04
N PHE A 150 -9.92 -7.66 -1.20
CA PHE A 150 -10.31 -6.97 -2.44
C PHE A 150 -11.84 -6.82 -2.61
N GLY A 151 -12.59 -6.60 -1.53
CA GLY A 151 -14.02 -6.30 -1.61
C GLY A 151 -14.31 -4.96 -2.32
N GLU A 152 -15.49 -4.81 -2.94
CA GLU A 152 -15.91 -3.60 -3.69
C GLU A 152 -15.67 -2.29 -2.92
N ALA A 153 -15.90 -2.27 -1.61
CA ALA A 153 -15.73 -1.09 -0.75
C ALA A 153 -14.26 -0.66 -0.58
N SER A 154 -13.30 -1.59 -0.66
CA SER A 154 -11.87 -1.35 -0.49
C SER A 154 -11.22 -0.67 -1.70
N TYR A 155 -11.91 -0.67 -2.85
CA TYR A 155 -11.41 -0.19 -4.13
C TYR A 155 -11.87 1.23 -4.50
N ALA A 156 -12.55 1.92 -3.58
CA ALA A 156 -12.99 3.30 -3.77
C ALA A 156 -11.80 4.22 -4.12
N LYS A 157 -11.85 4.85 -5.29
CA LYS A 157 -10.79 5.73 -5.82
C LYS A 157 -10.68 7.01 -4.97
N ILE A 158 -9.46 7.36 -4.55
CA ILE A 158 -9.17 8.66 -3.94
C ILE A 158 -8.57 9.56 -5.02
N ALA A 159 -9.12 10.76 -5.16
CA ALA A 159 -8.59 11.72 -6.11
C ALA A 159 -7.24 12.25 -5.63
N ALA A 160 -6.19 12.10 -6.44
CA ALA A 160 -4.99 12.91 -6.34
C ALA A 160 -5.25 14.29 -6.95
N ALA A 161 -4.58 15.31 -6.43
CA ALA A 161 -4.64 16.70 -6.90
C ALA A 161 -3.72 16.92 -8.10
#